data_AF-A0A933L878-F1
#
_entry.id   AF-A0A933L878-F1
#
_cell.length_a   1.000
_cell.length_b   1.000
_cell.length_c   1.000
_cell.angle_alpha   90.00
_cell.angle_beta   90.00
_cell.angle_gamma   90.00
#
_symmetry.space_group_name_H-M   'P 1'
#
loop_
_entity.id
_entity.type
_entity.pdbx_description
1 polymer ?
#
loop_
_entity_poly.entity_id
_entity_poly.type
_entity_poly.pdbx_seq_one_letter_code
_entity_poly.pdbx_strand_id
1 'polypeptide(L)'
;MDKAQKFELLKRSFGIKHKLKVHDTMKQPETHEEAAVTLIAKWELEDELKAIEEILAETRRENVALKRNTLEKERFQNKIKK
;
A
#
# COMPACT_ATOMS: atom_id res chain seq x y z
N MET A 1 10.34 6.51 10.64
CA MET A 1 10.62 5.94 9.30
C MET A 1 11.05 7.04 8.34
N ASP A 2 12.19 6.86 7.68
CA ASP A 2 12.77 7.84 6.76
C ASP A 2 11.99 7.92 5.42
N LYS A 3 12.10 9.05 4.71
CA LYS A 3 11.48 9.29 3.41
C LYS A 3 11.96 8.30 2.35
N ALA A 4 13.25 7.93 2.35
CA ALA A 4 13.77 6.97 1.37
C ALA A 4 13.14 5.59 1.58
N GLN A 5 13.07 5.13 2.83
CA GLN A 5 12.40 3.88 3.20
C GLN A 5 10.92 3.88 2.78
N LYS A 6 10.22 5.01 2.95
CA LYS A 6 8.80 5.13 2.55
C LYS A 6 8.64 4.97 1.05
N PHE A 7 9.53 5.59 0.29
CA PHE A 7 9.49 5.52 -1.16
C PHE A 7 9.84 4.13 -1.68
N GLU A 8 10.76 3.44 -1.04
CA GLU A 8 11.11 2.06 -1.35
C GLU A 8 9.95 1.09 -1.11
N LEU A 9 9.30 1.17 0.07
CA LEU A 9 8.10 0.38 0.36
C LEU A 9 6.97 0.65 -0.64
N LEU A 10 6.76 1.92 -1.01
CA LEU A 10 5.77 2.28 -2.03
C LEU A 10 6.12 1.65 -3.39
N LYS A 11 7.36 1.80 -3.87
CA LYS A 11 7.83 1.16 -5.11
C LYS A 11 7.62 -0.36 -5.07
N ARG A 12 7.99 -1.00 -3.96
CA ARG A 12 7.82 -2.44 -3.75
C ARG A 12 6.35 -2.84 -3.85
N SER A 13 5.46 -2.13 -3.14
CA SER A 13 4.01 -2.39 -3.20
C SER A 13 3.43 -2.28 -4.62
N PHE A 14 3.87 -1.31 -5.42
CA PHE A 14 3.44 -1.19 -6.82
C PHE A 14 3.94 -2.36 -7.67
N GLY A 15 5.19 -2.78 -7.47
CA GLY A 15 5.75 -3.97 -8.12
C GLY A 15 4.96 -5.24 -7.80
N ILE A 16 4.57 -5.43 -6.54
CA ILE A 16 3.77 -6.59 -6.12
C ILE A 16 2.37 -6.53 -6.71
N LYS A 17 1.69 -5.38 -6.68
CA LYS A 17 0.37 -5.19 -7.32
C LYS A 17 0.41 -5.53 -8.81
N HIS A 18 1.49 -5.17 -9.49
CA HIS A 18 1.68 -5.55 -10.90
C HIS A 18 1.80 -7.07 -11.06
N LYS A 19 2.63 -7.75 -10.24
CA LYS A 19 2.77 -9.21 -10.27
C LYS A 19 1.46 -9.94 -10.00
N LEU A 20 0.68 -9.48 -9.01
CA LEU A 20 -0.65 -10.03 -8.72
C LEU A 20 -1.58 -9.92 -9.93
N LYS A 21 -1.58 -8.77 -10.61
CA LYS A 21 -2.33 -8.60 -11.84
C LYS A 21 -1.85 -9.52 -12.97
N VAL A 22 -0.55 -9.77 -13.06
CA VAL A 22 -0.01 -10.76 -14.02
C VAL A 22 -0.57 -12.14 -13.71
N HIS A 23 -0.57 -12.60 -12.45
CA HIS A 23 -1.17 -13.87 -12.04
C HIS A 23 -2.64 -13.99 -12.47
N ASP A 24 -3.43 -12.91 -12.38
CA ASP A 24 -4.83 -12.92 -12.82
C ASP A 24 -4.99 -13.07 -14.35
N THR A 25 -3.95 -12.76 -15.12
CA THR A 25 -3.93 -12.86 -16.59
C THR A 25 -3.14 -14.07 -17.12
N MET A 26 -2.51 -14.84 -16.24
CA MET A 26 -1.78 -16.04 -16.63
C MET A 26 -2.75 -17.12 -17.14
N LYS A 27 -2.22 -18.02 -17.98
CA LYS A 27 -2.95 -19.22 -18.40
C LYS A 27 -3.43 -19.98 -17.17
N GLN A 28 -4.67 -20.46 -17.20
CA GLN A 28 -5.18 -21.28 -16.12
C GLN A 28 -4.35 -22.57 -15.98
N PRO A 29 -4.06 -23.00 -14.75
CA PRO A 29 -3.41 -24.27 -14.48
C PRO A 29 -4.17 -25.43 -15.13
N GLU A 30 -3.44 -26.38 -15.73
CA GLU A 30 -4.05 -27.56 -16.35
C GLU A 30 -4.14 -28.73 -15.36
N THR A 31 -3.39 -28.66 -14.26
CA THR A 31 -3.39 -29.69 -13.21
C THR A 31 -3.62 -29.10 -11.81
N HIS A 32 -4.06 -29.95 -10.88
CA HIS A 32 -4.22 -29.56 -9.48
C HIS A 32 -2.89 -29.17 -8.82
N GLU A 33 -1.78 -29.81 -9.21
CA GLU A 33 -0.45 -29.48 -8.71
C GLU A 33 -0.01 -28.09 -9.19
N GLU A 34 -0.19 -27.78 -10.47
CA GLU A 34 0.07 -26.44 -11.02
C GLU A 34 -0.81 -25.37 -10.37
N ALA A 35 -2.08 -25.71 -10.07
CA ALA A 35 -2.99 -24.81 -9.38
C ALA A 35 -2.52 -24.51 -7.96
N ALA A 36 -2.09 -25.52 -7.22
CA ALA A 36 -1.56 -25.34 -5.86
C ALA A 36 -0.31 -24.45 -5.86
N VAL A 37 0.64 -24.70 -6.78
CA VAL A 37 1.86 -23.90 -6.90
C VAL A 37 1.53 -22.44 -7.23
N THR A 38 0.63 -22.21 -8.19
CA THR A 38 0.22 -20.85 -8.59
C THR A 38 -0.48 -20.12 -7.43
N LEU A 39 -1.33 -20.83 -6.67
CA LEU A 39 -2.06 -20.26 -5.56
C LEU A 39 -1.14 -19.87 -4.39
N ILE A 40 -0.19 -20.75 -4.04
CA ILE A 40 0.81 -20.47 -2.99
C ILE A 40 1.63 -19.23 -3.36
N ALA A 41 2.15 -19.16 -4.59
CA ALA A 41 2.90 -18.01 -5.05
C ALA A 41 2.08 -16.70 -5.01
N LYS A 42 0.78 -16.78 -5.33
CA LYS A 42 -0.12 -15.62 -5.22
C LYS A 42 -0.30 -15.19 -3.76
N TRP A 43 -0.52 -16.13 -2.85
CA TRP A 43 -0.68 -15.82 -1.43
C TRP A 43 0.57 -15.18 -0.82
N GLU A 44 1.76 -15.66 -1.16
CA GLU A 44 3.01 -15.03 -0.69
C GLU A 44 3.11 -13.56 -1.10
N LEU A 45 2.71 -13.24 -2.33
CA LEU A 45 2.66 -11.86 -2.83
C LEU A 45 1.58 -11.02 -2.11
N GLU A 46 0.40 -11.60 -1.85
CA GLU A 46 -0.69 -10.92 -1.12
C GLU A 46 -0.28 -10.62 0.33
N ASP A 47 0.36 -11.57 1.00
CA ASP A 47 0.86 -11.43 2.36
C ASP A 47 1.98 -10.38 2.44
N GLU A 48 2.94 -10.40 1.50
CA GLU A 48 3.99 -9.37 1.41
C GLU A 48 3.37 -7.98 1.20
N LEU A 49 2.40 -7.86 0.28
CA LEU A 49 1.73 -6.61 0.02
C LEU A 49 1.00 -6.08 1.26
N LYS A 50 0.28 -6.96 1.95
CA LYS A 50 -0.47 -6.60 3.16
C LYS A 50 0.46 -6.12 4.27
N ALA A 51 1.59 -6.79 4.49
CA ALA A 51 2.59 -6.37 5.47
C ALA A 51 3.12 -4.96 5.15
N ILE A 52 3.41 -4.66 3.88
CA ILE A 52 3.84 -3.32 3.46
C ILE A 52 2.74 -2.27 3.72
N GLU A 53 1.49 -2.59 3.38
CA GLU A 53 0.37 -1.68 3.57
C GLU A 53 0.12 -1.39 5.06
N GLU A 54 0.26 -2.38 5.93
CA GLU A 54 0.17 -2.22 7.39
C GLU A 54 1.26 -1.27 7.92
N ILE A 55 2.51 -1.44 7.49
CA ILE A 55 3.62 -0.55 7.85
C ILE A 55 3.34 0.89 7.40
N LEU A 56 2.85 1.07 6.18
CA LEU A 56 2.56 2.41 5.63
C LEU A 56 1.31 3.05 6.23
N ALA A 57 0.35 2.26 6.73
CA ALA A 57 -0.91 2.74 7.28
C ALA A 57 -0.70 3.64 8.51
N GLU A 58 0.23 3.28 9.39
CA GLU A 58 0.55 4.09 10.57
C GLU A 58 1.07 5.48 10.17
N THR A 59 2.08 5.52 9.30
CA THR A 59 2.62 6.76 8.74
C THR A 59 1.52 7.60 8.07
N ARG A 60 0.59 6.97 7.35
CA ARG A 60 -0.51 7.67 6.69
C ARG A 60 -1.45 8.32 7.71
N ARG A 61 -1.80 7.63 8.80
CA ARG A 61 -2.67 8.17 9.87
C ARG A 61 -2.05 9.42 10.49
N GLU A 62 -0.77 9.38 10.83
CA GLU A 62 -0.03 10.54 11.38
C GLU A 62 -0.05 11.72 10.41
N ASN A 63 0.29 11.48 9.14
CA ASN A 63 0.30 12.53 8.13
C ASN A 63 -1.07 13.16 7.91
N VAL A 64 -2.14 12.36 7.93
CA VAL A 64 -3.52 12.87 7.81
C VAL A 64 -3.88 13.72 9.02
N ALA A 65 -3.54 13.29 10.24
CA ALA A 65 -3.78 14.06 11.46
C ALA A 65 -3.04 15.41 11.43
N LEU A 66 -1.76 15.41 11.03
CA LEU A 66 -0.97 16.64 10.86
C LEU A 66 -1.61 17.59 9.85
N LYS A 67 -1.99 17.09 8.67
CA LYS A 67 -2.65 17.91 7.64
C LYS A 67 -3.98 18.48 8.11
N ARG A 68 -4.79 17.70 8.85
CA ARG A 68 -6.05 18.18 9.45
C ARG A 68 -5.79 19.34 10.41
N ASN A 69 -4.84 19.18 11.33
CA ASN A 69 -4.48 20.22 12.29
C ASN A 69 -4.00 21.51 11.61
N THR A 70 -3.23 21.40 10.52
CA THR A 70 -2.80 22.56 9.74
C THR A 70 -3.98 23.29 9.10
N LEU A 71 -4.89 22.56 8.45
CA LEU A 71 -6.06 23.15 7.79
C LEU A 71 -7.02 23.80 8.79
N GLU A 72 -7.17 23.24 9.99
CA GLU A 72 -7.97 23.84 11.07
C GLU A 72 -7.37 25.15 11.57
N LYS A 73 -6.04 25.21 11.76
CA LYS A 73 -5.33 26.44 12.14
C LYS A 73 -5.44 27.51 11.06
N GLU A 74 -5.27 27.15 9.79
CA GLU A 74 -5.45 28.08 8.66
C GLU A 74 -6.87 28.64 8.59
N ARG A 75 -7.88 27.79 8.79
CA ARG A 75 -9.28 28.22 8.88
C ARG A 75 -9.52 29.18 10.05
N PHE A 76 -8.94 28.90 11.22
CA PHE A 76 -9.09 29.75 12.40
C PHE A 76 -8.43 31.12 12.22
N GLN A 77 -7.22 31.16 11.65
CA GLN A 77 -6.52 32.41 11.32
C GLN A 77 -7.28 33.26 10.30
N ASN A 78 -7.89 32.63 9.29
CA ASN A 78 -8.73 33.32 8.32
C ASN A 78 -10.05 33.83 8.92
N LYS A 79 -10.52 33.26 10.03
CA LYS A 79 -11.70 33.72 10.77
C LYS A 79 -11.42 34.95 11.65
N ILE A 80 -10.19 35.11 12.15
CA ILE A 80 -9.77 36.27 12.96
C ILE A 80 -9.49 37.49 12.08
N LYS A 81 -9.07 37.28 10.83
CA LYS A 81 -8.78 38.35 9.86
C LYS A 81 -10.02 38.91 9.13
N LYS A 82 -11.21 38.39 9.40
CA LYS A 82 -12.50 38.84 8.84
C LYS A 82 -13.33 39.50 9.92
#